data_AF-A0A0N1HZE2-F1
#
_entry.id   AF-A0A0N1HZE2-F1
#
_cell.length_a   1.000
_cell.length_b   1.000
_cell.length_c   1.000
_cell.angle_alpha   90.00
_cell.angle_beta   90.00
_cell.angle_gamma   90.00
#
_symmetry.space_group_name_H-M   'P 1'
#
loop_
_entity.id
_entity.type
_entity.pdbx_description
1 polymer ?
#
loop_
_entity_poly.entity_id
_entity_poly.type
_entity_poly.pdbx_seq_one_letter_code
_entity_poly.pdbx_strand_id
1 'polypeptide(L)'
;MSSHAVVLKKENTSDAAIECSLRLPLPDAASASVLWKVLKTDPAVVGTVKQVYWWSEDPSQQTVGVTIQANSKRDLRSAVGSVLEQAKLVVRTLRVYPPSATACTPTTTV
;
A
#
# COMPACT_ATOMS: atom_id res chain seq x y z
N MET A 1 -39.15 39.29 1.84
CA MET A 1 -39.06 38.32 2.96
C MET A 1 -37.92 37.38 2.62
N SER A 2 -36.86 37.46 3.43
CA SER A 2 -35.54 36.86 3.23
C SER A 2 -35.51 35.47 3.84
N SER A 3 -34.94 34.49 3.14
CA SER A 3 -34.63 33.16 3.68
C SER A 3 -33.22 32.78 3.26
N HIS A 4 -32.21 33.36 3.94
CA HIS A 4 -30.84 32.85 3.92
C HIS A 4 -30.78 31.61 4.82
N ALA A 5 -30.78 30.42 4.22
CA ALA A 5 -30.40 29.20 4.91
C ALA A 5 -28.90 29.27 5.23
N VAL A 6 -28.57 29.54 6.49
CA VAL A 6 -27.22 29.33 7.02
C VAL A 6 -27.02 27.82 7.11
N VAL A 7 -26.40 27.24 6.09
CA VAL A 7 -25.88 25.87 6.17
C VAL A 7 -24.69 25.92 7.12
N LEU A 8 -24.93 25.46 8.35
CA LEU A 8 -23.92 25.20 9.36
C LEU A 8 -22.86 24.29 8.75
N LYS A 9 -21.69 24.88 8.47
CA LYS A 9 -20.47 24.15 8.14
C LYS A 9 -20.20 23.21 9.31
N LYS A 10 -20.41 21.91 9.10
CA LYS A 10 -19.93 20.88 10.03
C LYS A 10 -18.41 20.94 9.98
N GLU A 11 -17.85 21.69 10.91
CA GLU A 11 -16.44 21.65 11.24
C GLU A 11 -16.15 20.22 11.69
N ASN A 12 -15.64 19.41 10.77
CA ASN A 12 -15.07 18.12 11.12
C ASN A 12 -13.74 18.45 11.79
N THR A 13 -13.75 18.55 13.11
CA THR A 13 -12.55 18.55 13.96
C THR A 13 -11.88 17.18 13.86
N SER A 14 -11.38 16.85 12.67
CA SER A 14 -10.35 15.82 12.54
C SER A 14 -9.08 16.41 13.13
N ASP A 15 -8.83 16.13 14.41
CA ASP A 15 -7.50 16.19 15.00
C ASP A 15 -6.49 15.78 13.94
N ALA A 16 -5.55 16.69 13.62
CA ALA A 16 -4.75 16.61 12.40
C ALA A 16 -4.07 15.24 12.24
N ALA A 17 -4.67 14.37 11.44
CA ALA A 17 -4.15 13.04 11.19
C ALA A 17 -2.80 13.19 10.45
N ILE A 18 -1.75 12.59 11.03
CA ILE A 18 -0.42 12.60 10.44
C ILE A 18 -0.37 11.48 9.40
N GLU A 19 0.05 11.81 8.19
CA GLU A 19 0.14 10.87 7.07
C GLU A 19 1.60 10.54 6.74
N CYS A 20 1.87 9.27 6.43
CA CYS A 20 3.09 8.81 5.78
C CYS A 20 2.74 8.06 4.51
N SER A 21 3.33 8.48 3.39
CA SER A 21 3.20 7.82 2.09
C SER A 21 4.53 7.21 1.67
N LEU A 22 4.53 5.91 1.38
CA LEU A 22 5.69 5.13 0.97
C LEU A 22 5.53 4.67 -0.48
N ARG A 23 6.63 4.69 -1.23
CA ARG A 23 6.72 4.12 -2.58
C ARG A 23 7.75 3.01 -2.56
N LEU A 24 7.32 1.80 -2.89
CA LEU A 24 8.14 0.58 -2.83
C LEU A 24 8.34 0.06 -4.27
N PRO A 25 9.44 0.43 -4.95
CA PRO A 25 9.73 -0.07 -6.29
C PRO A 25 10.23 -1.51 -6.26
N LEU A 26 9.81 -2.32 -7.23
CA LEU A 26 10.22 -3.71 -7.42
C LEU A 26 10.87 -3.89 -8.81
N PRO A 27 11.65 -4.96 -9.01
CA PRO A 27 12.35 -5.22 -10.27
C PRO A 27 11.46 -5.75 -11.40
N ASP A 28 10.27 -6.27 -11.09
CA ASP A 28 9.31 -6.75 -12.07
C ASP A 28 7.86 -6.63 -11.57
N ALA A 29 6.90 -6.64 -12.50
CA ALA A 29 5.48 -6.48 -12.20
C ALA A 29 4.90 -7.67 -11.39
N ALA A 30 5.43 -8.88 -11.56
CA ALA A 30 4.96 -10.04 -10.82
C ALA A 30 5.36 -9.94 -9.35
N SER A 31 6.60 -9.55 -9.07
CA SER A 31 7.11 -9.23 -7.73
C SER A 31 6.30 -8.11 -7.06
N ALA A 32 6.02 -7.02 -7.80
CA ALA A 32 5.18 -5.93 -7.30
C ALA A 32 3.76 -6.42 -6.98
N SER A 33 3.20 -7.33 -7.79
CA SER A 33 1.86 -7.91 -7.59
C SER A 33 1.80 -8.76 -6.33
N VAL A 34 2.83 -9.57 -6.07
CA VAL A 34 2.95 -10.32 -4.83
C VAL A 34 3.01 -9.37 -3.63
N LEU A 35 3.88 -8.35 -3.68
CA LEU A 35 3.98 -7.38 -2.57
C LEU A 35 2.66 -6.66 -2.32
N TRP A 36 2.01 -6.16 -3.36
CA TRP A 36 0.72 -5.48 -3.25
C TRP A 36 -0.34 -6.37 -2.58
N LYS A 37 -0.45 -7.64 -3.00
CA LYS A 37 -1.40 -8.60 -2.41
C LYS A 37 -1.12 -8.81 -0.92
N VAL A 38 0.15 -9.06 -0.56
CA VAL A 38 0.53 -9.31 0.84
C VAL A 38 0.23 -8.08 1.70
N LEU A 39 0.69 -6.89 1.30
CA LEU A 39 0.50 -5.68 2.11
C LEU A 39 -0.97 -5.27 2.22
N LYS A 40 -1.79 -5.55 1.20
CA LYS A 40 -3.23 -5.26 1.20
C LYS A 40 -4.01 -6.19 2.13
N THR A 41 -3.61 -7.45 2.25
CA THR A 41 -4.27 -8.43 3.13
C THR A 41 -3.76 -8.36 4.57
N ASP A 42 -2.52 -7.91 4.77
CA ASP A 42 -1.96 -7.67 6.10
C ASP A 42 -2.83 -6.64 6.86
N PRO A 43 -3.22 -6.90 8.12
CA PRO A 43 -4.06 -5.97 8.88
C PRO A 43 -3.34 -4.65 9.17
N ALA A 44 -4.10 -3.57 9.35
CA ALA A 44 -3.54 -2.31 9.84
C ALA A 44 -3.21 -2.42 11.34
N VAL A 45 -2.20 -1.67 11.79
CA VAL A 45 -1.91 -1.52 13.22
C VAL A 45 -3.06 -0.75 13.88
N VAL A 46 -3.48 -1.18 15.07
CA VAL A 46 -4.55 -0.52 15.84
C VAL A 46 -4.24 0.98 16.00
N GLY A 47 -5.24 1.82 15.76
CA GLY A 47 -5.08 3.28 15.80
C GLY A 47 -4.55 3.89 14.50
N THR A 48 -4.42 3.11 13.43
CA THR A 48 -4.00 3.60 12.11
C THR A 48 -4.97 3.21 11.01
N VAL A 49 -4.97 3.98 9.92
CA VAL A 49 -5.63 3.64 8.66
C VAL A 49 -4.54 3.36 7.64
N LYS A 50 -4.59 2.19 6.98
CA LYS A 50 -3.63 1.78 5.94
C LYS A 50 -4.35 1.63 4.61
N GLN A 51 -3.82 2.28 3.57
CA GLN A 51 -4.26 2.10 2.19
C GLN A 51 -3.08 1.62 1.33
N VAL A 52 -3.31 0.59 0.53
CA VAL A 52 -2.32 0.00 -0.36
C VAL A 52 -2.86 0.04 -1.78
N TYR A 53 -2.10 0.62 -2.69
CA TYR A 53 -2.53 0.86 -4.07
C TYR A 53 -1.35 0.67 -5.03
N TRP A 54 -1.70 0.54 -6.31
CA TRP A 54 -0.71 0.57 -7.38
C TRP A 54 -0.29 2.02 -7.60
N TRP A 55 0.99 2.33 -7.38
CA TRP A 55 1.48 3.67 -7.61
C TRP A 55 1.54 3.91 -9.12
N SER A 56 0.70 4.81 -9.63
CA SER A 56 0.53 5.03 -11.07
C SER A 56 0.66 6.51 -11.43
N GLU A 57 1.75 6.83 -12.12
CA GLU A 57 1.78 7.87 -13.18
C GLU A 57 2.20 7.25 -14.54
N ASP A 58 2.86 6.09 -14.53
CA ASP A 58 3.19 5.28 -15.70
C ASP A 58 3.10 3.77 -15.31
N PRO A 59 2.27 2.95 -15.98
CA PRO A 59 2.11 1.52 -15.69
C PRO A 59 3.37 0.67 -15.95
N SER A 60 4.42 1.22 -16.56
CA SER A 60 5.75 0.60 -16.59
C SER A 60 6.42 0.55 -15.21
N GLN A 61 5.97 1.38 -14.26
CA GLN A 61 6.54 1.50 -12.93
C GLN A 61 5.96 0.43 -12.00
N GLN A 62 6.79 -0.54 -11.66
CA GLN A 62 6.48 -1.70 -10.82
C GLN A 62 6.53 -1.31 -9.34
N THR A 63 5.78 -0.28 -8.96
CA THR A 63 5.85 0.38 -7.65
C THR A 63 4.56 0.20 -6.88
N VAL A 64 4.66 -0.27 -5.64
CA VAL A 64 3.54 -0.36 -4.70
C VAL A 64 3.51 0.89 -3.82
N GLY A 65 2.37 1.59 -3.81
CA GLY A 65 2.11 2.73 -2.94
C GLY A 65 1.44 2.29 -1.64
N VAL A 66 1.89 2.84 -0.51
CA VAL A 66 1.25 2.64 0.79
C VAL A 66 1.06 3.98 1.47
N THR A 67 -0.15 4.31 1.88
CA THR A 67 -0.46 5.50 2.67
C THR A 67 -0.97 5.06 4.04
N ILE A 68 -0.38 5.62 5.09
CA ILE A 68 -0.71 5.32 6.49
C ILE A 68 -1.07 6.64 7.18
N GLN A 69 -2.23 6.68 7.83
CA GLN A 69 -2.68 7.80 8.63
C GLN A 69 -2.81 7.38 10.09
N ALA A 70 -2.41 8.25 11.01
CA ALA A 70 -2.56 8.04 12.44
C ALA A 70 -2.71 9.37 13.19
N ASN A 71 -3.33 9.32 14.36
CA ASN A 71 -3.48 10.51 15.23
C ASN A 71 -2.25 10.74 16.13
N SER A 72 -1.29 9.80 16.15
CA SER A 72 -0.07 9.92 16.94
C SER A 72 1.17 9.51 16.13
N LYS A 73 2.29 10.19 16.36
CA LYS A 73 3.59 9.83 15.76
C LYS A 73 4.06 8.44 16.19
N ARG A 74 3.69 7.99 17.40
CA ARG A 74 4.05 6.68 17.92
C ARG A 74 3.38 5.57 17.12
N ASP A 75 2.09 5.70 16.86
CA ASP A 75 1.31 4.72 16.11
C ASP A 75 1.71 4.73 14.64
N LEU A 76 1.93 5.91 14.06
CA LEU A 76 2.46 6.04 12.70
C LEU A 76 3.82 5.34 12.55
N ARG A 77 4.75 5.57 13.48
CA ARG A 77 6.07 4.92 13.48
C ARG A 77 5.96 3.40 13.60
N SER A 78 5.07 2.91 14.46
CA SER A 78 4.81 1.48 14.63
C SER A 78 4.27 0.86 13.33
N ALA A 79 3.28 1.50 12.71
CA ALA A 79 2.67 1.04 11.47
C ALA A 79 3.63 1.07 10.28
N VAL A 80 4.41 2.14 10.12
CA VAL A 80 5.46 2.22 9.10
C VAL A 80 6.49 1.11 9.28
N GLY A 81 6.96 0.90 10.53
CA GLY A 81 7.91 -0.18 10.83
C GLY A 81 7.35 -1.56 10.49
N SER A 82 6.09 -1.83 10.84
CA SER A 82 5.40 -3.08 10.51
C SER A 82 5.33 -3.32 9.01
N VAL A 83 4.93 -2.31 8.23
CA VAL A 83 4.84 -2.40 6.76
C VAL A 83 6.22 -2.68 6.14
N LEU A 84 7.27 -2.01 6.60
CA LEU A 84 8.63 -2.19 6.07
C LEU A 84 9.20 -3.57 6.41
N GLU A 85 8.98 -4.09 7.61
CA GLU A 85 9.41 -5.46 7.95
C GLU A 85 8.66 -6.52 7.14
N GLN A 86 7.36 -6.35 6.88
CA GLN A 86 6.62 -7.24 5.98
C GLN A 86 7.12 -7.14 4.54
N ALA A 87 7.34 -5.94 4.01
CA ALA A 87 7.87 -5.76 2.66
C ALA A 87 9.26 -6.40 2.50
N LYS A 88 10.12 -6.23 3.52
CA LYS A 88 11.45 -6.85 3.58
C LYS A 88 11.38 -8.37 3.59
N LEU A 89 10.45 -8.96 4.34
CA LEU A 89 10.23 -10.41 4.34
C LEU A 89 9.81 -10.88 2.94
N VAL A 90 8.84 -10.22 2.31
CA VAL A 90 8.40 -10.55 0.94
C VAL A 90 9.55 -10.47 -0.04
N VAL A 91 10.33 -9.39 -0.04
CA VAL A 91 11.48 -9.23 -0.94
C VAL A 91 12.53 -10.32 -0.72
N ARG A 92 12.80 -10.71 0.53
CA ARG A 92 13.70 -11.83 0.82
C ARG A 92 13.15 -13.15 0.29
N THR A 93 11.86 -13.41 0.47
CA THR A 93 11.20 -14.60 -0.07
C THR A 93 11.28 -14.64 -1.59
N LEU A 94 11.00 -13.52 -2.27
CA LEU A 94 11.09 -13.43 -3.74
C LEU A 94 12.52 -13.60 -4.27
N ARG A 95 13.55 -13.23 -3.50
CA ARG A 95 14.94 -13.51 -3.86
C ARG A 95 15.27 -15.00 -3.85
N VAL A 96 14.67 -15.75 -2.94
CA VAL A 96 14.86 -17.21 -2.84
C VAL A 96 13.93 -17.96 -3.80
N TYR A 97 12.71 -17.46 -3.96
CA TYR A 97 11.64 -18.03 -4.78
C TYR A 97 11.10 -16.96 -5.72
N PRO A 98 11.84 -16.64 -6.81
CA PRO A 98 11.38 -15.64 -7.77
C PRO A 98 10.07 -16.12 -8.41
N PRO A 99 9.14 -15.20 -8.74
CA PRO A 99 7.91 -15.57 -9.41
C PRO A 99 8.27 -16.16 -10.78
N SER A 100 8.06 -17.46 -10.96
CA SER A 100 8.40 -18.17 -12.18
C SER A 100 7.69 -17.54 -13.39
N ALA A 101 8.44 -16.91 -14.28
CA ALA A 101 7.95 -16.48 -15.58
C ALA A 101 7.86 -17.66 -16.55
N THR A 102 7.23 -18.79 -16.18
CA THR A 102 6.90 -19.86 -17.15
C THR A 102 5.91 -20.88 -16.59
N ALA A 103 4.73 -20.96 -17.21
CA ALA A 103 3.99 -22.21 -17.38
C ALA A 103 2.94 -22.04 -18.49
N CYS A 104 3.37 -22.23 -19.75
CA CYS A 104 2.64 -22.88 -20.86
C CYS A 104 3.29 -22.53 -22.20
N THR A 105 4.44 -23.13 -22.48
CA THR A 105 4.71 -23.55 -23.87
C THR A 105 4.28 -25.01 -23.95
N PRO A 106 3.21 -25.36 -24.68
CA PRO A 106 2.97 -26.76 -25.01
C PRO A 106 4.13 -27.21 -25.91
N THR A 107 5.05 -28.00 -25.35
CA THR A 107 5.95 -28.82 -26.15
C THR A 107 5.10 -29.93 -26.77
N THR A 108 4.51 -29.66 -27.94
CA THR A 108 4.02 -30.72 -28.83
C THR A 108 5.25 -31.30 -29.52
N THR A 109 5.74 -32.42 -28.99
CA THR A 109 6.73 -33.27 -29.65
C THR A 109 6.00 -34.28 -30.54
N VAL A 110 6.26 -34.14 -31.84
CA VAL A 110 6.03 -35.06 -33.00
C VAL A 110 4.60 -35.53 -33.26
#